data_AF-A0A919XHS5-F1
#
_entry.id   AF-A0A919XHS5-F1
#
_cell.length_a   1.000
_cell.length_b   1.000
_cell.length_c   1.000
_cell.angle_alpha   90.00
_cell.angle_beta   90.00
_cell.angle_gamma   90.00
#
_symmetry.space_group_name_H-M   'P 1'
#
loop_
_entity.id
_entity.type
_entity.pdbx_description
1 polymer ?
#
loop_
_entity_poly.entity_id
_entity_poly.type
_entity_poly.pdbx_seq_one_letter_code
_entity_poly.pdbx_strand_id
1 'polypeptide(L)'
;MRTINTRQDVEDLLRDGTAPAALAEHIAEFFRQLEEELADDEEDAFRLDQHGPIVLLEAGDDLRGLNFAGLNSESGDFPRRAVEFVEKLDLVEVQAYRLAAMLDNDFVVTIFTLAGTHDEEAEQWLSEQAQRS
;
A
#
# COMPACT_ATOMS: atom_id res chain seq x y z
N MET A 1 -4.34 4.74 -9.60
CA MET A 1 -3.26 4.39 -8.65
C MET A 1 -2.70 5.67 -8.11
N ARG A 2 -2.54 5.74 -6.79
CA ARG A 2 -2.01 6.92 -6.10
C ARG A 2 -0.80 6.52 -5.24
N THR A 3 0.25 7.34 -5.27
CA THR A 3 1.44 7.15 -4.45
C THR A 3 1.50 8.25 -3.40
N ILE A 4 1.75 7.86 -2.16
CA ILE A 4 1.75 8.71 -0.97
C ILE A 4 3.17 8.69 -0.41
N ASN A 5 3.85 9.83 -0.53
CA ASN A 5 5.24 9.98 -0.10
C ASN A 5 5.39 10.96 1.06
N THR A 6 4.46 11.91 1.15
CA THR A 6 4.52 13.03 2.08
C THR A 6 3.21 13.17 2.83
N ARG A 7 3.25 13.89 3.95
CA ARG A 7 2.05 14.24 4.72
C ARG A 7 1.01 14.99 3.88
N GLN A 8 1.48 15.80 2.93
CA GLN A 8 0.58 16.51 2.01
C GLN A 8 -0.20 15.53 1.11
N ASP A 9 0.40 14.43 0.65
CA ASP A 9 -0.30 13.42 -0.14
C ASP A 9 -1.43 12.74 0.66
N VAL A 10 -1.20 12.55 1.97
CA VAL A 10 -2.22 12.01 2.89
C VAL A 10 -3.37 13.02 3.07
N GLU A 11 -3.06 14.30 3.26
CA GLU A 11 -4.08 15.35 3.36
C GLU A 11 -4.90 15.48 2.06
N ASP A 12 -4.24 15.39 0.91
CA ASP A 12 -4.90 15.35 -0.40
C ASP A 12 -5.80 14.11 -0.55
N LEU A 13 -5.35 12.93 -0.10
CA LEU A 13 -6.17 11.70 -0.11
C LEU A 13 -7.44 11.88 0.72
N LEU A 14 -7.31 12.40 1.94
CA LEU A 14 -8.45 12.65 2.84
C LEU A 14 -9.43 13.69 2.27
N ARG A 15 -8.93 14.64 1.49
CA ARG A 15 -9.72 15.75 0.94
C ARG A 15 -10.42 15.41 -0.38
N ASP A 16 -9.76 14.66 -1.25
CA ASP A 16 -10.24 14.39 -2.61
C ASP A 16 -11.37 13.35 -2.64
N GLY A 17 -11.50 12.54 -1.57
CA GLY A 17 -12.59 11.59 -1.39
C GLY A 17 -12.61 10.45 -2.42
N THR A 18 -11.47 10.18 -3.07
CA THR A 18 -11.33 9.10 -4.07
C THR A 18 -11.31 7.72 -3.41
N ALA A 19 -10.86 7.65 -2.17
CA ALA A 19 -10.91 6.44 -1.35
C ALA A 19 -12.03 6.55 -0.29
N PRO A 20 -12.58 5.42 0.18
CA PRO A 20 -13.47 5.40 1.33
C PRO A 20 -12.80 6.07 2.53
N ALA A 21 -13.55 6.90 3.26
CA ALA A 21 -13.03 7.65 4.40
C ALA A 21 -12.30 6.76 5.41
N ALA A 22 -12.88 5.60 5.74
CA ALA A 22 -12.27 4.63 6.66
C ALA A 22 -10.89 4.13 6.19
N LEU A 23 -10.69 3.94 4.87
CA LEU A 23 -9.40 3.51 4.33
C LEU A 23 -8.40 4.68 4.33
N ALA A 24 -8.86 5.87 3.93
CA ALA A 24 -8.01 7.06 3.93
C ALA A 24 -7.55 7.44 5.34
N GLU A 25 -8.43 7.35 6.34
CA GLU A 25 -8.09 7.55 7.76
C GLU A 25 -7.07 6.50 8.23
N HIS A 26 -7.28 5.22 7.89
CA HIS A 26 -6.34 4.17 8.25
C HIS A 26 -4.94 4.38 7.63
N ILE A 27 -4.89 4.78 6.35
CA ILE A 27 -3.64 5.13 5.68
C ILE A 27 -2.96 6.32 6.36
N ALA A 28 -3.74 7.33 6.79
CA ALA A 28 -3.21 8.48 7.50
C ALA A 28 -2.62 8.11 8.87
N GLU A 29 -3.30 7.23 9.62
CA GLU A 29 -2.78 6.68 10.88
C GLU A 29 -1.49 5.88 10.65
N PHE A 30 -1.47 5.03 9.62
CA PHE A 30 -0.29 4.24 9.27
C PHE A 30 0.90 5.12 8.85
N PHE A 31 0.67 6.16 8.04
CA PHE A 31 1.71 7.14 7.70
C PHE A 31 2.27 7.82 8.95
N ARG A 32 1.40 8.19 9.90
CA ARG A 32 1.83 8.81 11.15
C ARG A 32 2.67 7.86 12.01
N GLN A 33 2.33 6.58 12.05
CA GLN A 33 3.15 5.57 12.73
C GLN A 33 4.53 5.46 12.08
N LEU A 34 4.60 5.41 10.75
CA LEU A 34 5.88 5.40 10.04
C LEU A 34 6.69 6.68 10.31
N GLU A 35 6.05 7.84 10.33
CA GLU A 35 6.69 9.11 10.72
C GLU A 35 7.22 9.02 12.16
N GLU A 36 6.45 8.51 13.12
CA GLU A 36 6.89 8.35 14.51
C GLU A 36 8.04 7.33 14.69
N GLU A 37 8.13 6.29 13.84
CA GLU A 37 9.17 5.25 13.91
C GLU A 37 10.44 5.58 13.11
N LEU A 38 10.30 6.28 11.98
CA LEU A 38 11.39 6.52 11.02
C LEU A 38 11.85 7.97 10.98
N ALA A 39 11.08 8.94 11.49
CA ALA A 39 11.56 10.31 11.57
C ALA A 39 12.74 10.38 12.55
N ASP A 40 13.90 10.71 12.02
CA ASP A 40 15.05 11.09 12.83
C ASP A 40 14.81 12.49 13.43
N ASP A 41 15.52 12.86 14.50
CA ASP A 41 15.40 14.16 15.19
C ASP A 41 15.83 15.37 14.32
N GLU A 42 16.10 15.16 13.03
CA GLU A 42 16.48 16.20 12.07
C GLU A 42 15.26 17.02 11.60
N GLU A 43 15.44 18.35 11.45
CA GLU A 43 14.37 19.30 11.10
C GLU A 43 13.84 19.18 9.65
N ASP A 44 14.29 18.17 8.90
CA ASP A 44 13.83 17.94 7.53
C ASP A 44 12.43 17.30 7.52
N ALA A 45 11.61 17.72 6.54
CA ALA A 45 10.28 17.16 6.39
C ALA A 45 10.37 15.65 6.09
N PHE A 46 9.71 14.82 6.91
CA PHE A 46 9.67 13.37 6.74
C PHE A 46 9.14 12.96 5.36
N ARG A 47 9.86 12.07 4.66
CA ARG A 47 9.53 11.59 3.32
C ARG A 47 9.73 10.09 3.21
N LEU A 48 8.69 9.39 2.77
CA LEU A 48 8.75 7.94 2.53
C LEU A 48 9.51 7.54 1.26
N ASP A 49 9.92 8.50 0.43
CA ASP A 49 10.67 8.24 -0.82
C ASP A 49 11.97 7.45 -0.57
N GLN A 50 12.54 7.55 0.63
CA GLN A 50 13.76 6.83 1.04
C GLN A 50 13.49 5.47 1.73
N HIS A 51 12.32 5.28 2.33
CA HIS A 51 11.97 4.08 3.12
C HIS A 51 10.97 3.14 2.42
N GLY A 52 10.34 3.63 1.35
CA GLY A 52 9.32 2.91 0.60
C GLY A 52 7.98 3.67 0.62
N PRO A 53 7.46 4.10 -0.53
CA PRO A 53 6.19 4.81 -0.59
C PRO A 53 5.02 3.94 -0.12
N ILE A 54 3.95 4.61 0.32
CA ILE A 54 2.63 3.99 0.40
C ILE A 54 1.96 4.12 -0.97
N VAL A 55 1.41 3.03 -1.49
CA VAL A 55 0.66 2.99 -2.74
C VAL A 55 -0.79 2.63 -2.45
N LEU A 56 -1.72 3.41 -2.97
CA LEU A 56 -3.14 3.08 -2.97
C LEU A 56 -3.56 2.67 -4.38
N LEU A 57 -4.09 1.45 -4.48
CA LEU A 57 -4.73 0.94 -5.69
C LEU A 57 -6.22 1.26 -5.64
N GLU A 58 -6.69 1.91 -6.69
CA GLU A 58 -8.08 2.29 -6.87
C GLU A 58 -8.80 1.25 -7.73
N ALA A 59 -10.12 1.36 -7.83
CA ALA A 59 -10.91 0.44 -8.64
C ALA A 59 -10.48 0.52 -10.12
N GLY A 60 -10.02 -0.60 -10.67
CA GLY A 60 -9.52 -0.70 -12.04
C GLY A 60 -8.00 -0.54 -12.18
N ASP A 61 -7.26 -0.30 -11.09
CA ASP A 61 -5.82 -0.48 -11.11
C ASP A 61 -5.46 -1.95 -11.06
N ASP A 62 -4.48 -2.34 -11.87
CA ASP A 62 -4.01 -3.71 -11.93
C ASP A 62 -2.84 -3.92 -10.94
N LEU A 63 -2.97 -4.92 -10.06
CA LEU A 63 -1.90 -5.36 -9.17
C LEU A 63 -0.64 -5.82 -9.93
N ARG A 64 -0.79 -6.32 -11.17
CA ARG A 64 0.32 -6.67 -12.07
C ARG A 64 1.00 -5.42 -12.66
N GLY A 65 0.31 -4.29 -12.63
CA GLY A 65 0.78 -2.98 -13.07
C GLY A 65 1.65 -2.25 -12.05
N LEU A 66 1.96 -2.88 -10.89
CA LEU A 66 2.91 -2.39 -9.88
C LEU A 66 4.36 -2.45 -10.40
N ASN A 67 4.62 -1.79 -11.54
CA ASN A 67 5.93 -1.60 -12.14
C ASN A 67 6.80 -0.59 -11.37
N PHE A 68 6.38 -0.18 -10.17
CA PHE A 68 6.88 1.03 -9.54
C PHE A 68 8.26 0.90 -8.89
N ALA A 69 8.86 -0.29 -8.90
CA ALA A 69 9.98 -0.52 -7.99
C ALA A 69 10.88 -1.72 -8.32
N GLY A 70 11.00 -2.11 -9.59
CA GLY A 70 11.81 -3.29 -9.96
C GLY A 70 11.13 -4.63 -9.68
N LEU A 71 9.83 -4.61 -9.34
CA LEU A 71 8.92 -5.75 -9.28
C LEU A 71 8.63 -6.42 -10.63
N ASN A 72 9.50 -6.23 -11.62
CA ASN A 72 9.43 -6.95 -12.88
C ASN A 72 9.83 -8.40 -12.62
N SER A 73 8.85 -9.30 -12.67
CA SER A 73 9.15 -10.57 -13.29
C SER A 73 9.21 -10.30 -14.80
N GLU A 74 10.32 -10.63 -15.47
CA GLU A 74 10.40 -10.60 -16.95
C GLU A 74 9.31 -11.46 -17.64
N SER A 75 8.52 -12.20 -16.84
CA SER A 75 7.53 -13.17 -17.27
C SER A 75 6.07 -12.68 -17.20
N GLY A 76 5.79 -11.45 -16.72
CA GLY A 76 4.40 -10.99 -16.53
C GLY A 76 3.66 -11.74 -15.42
N ASP A 77 4.42 -12.42 -14.55
CA ASP A 77 3.92 -13.11 -13.37
C ASP A 77 3.64 -12.08 -12.27
N PHE A 78 2.56 -12.30 -11.53
CA PHE A 78 2.14 -11.46 -10.41
C PHE A 78 3.34 -11.24 -9.44
N PRO A 79 3.49 -10.06 -8.81
CA PRO A 79 4.63 -9.76 -7.92
C PRO A 79 4.60 -10.53 -6.58
N ARG A 80 4.12 -11.78 -6.59
CA ARG A 80 3.98 -12.69 -5.44
C ARG A 80 5.28 -12.90 -4.68
N ARG A 81 6.43 -12.73 -5.35
CA ARG A 81 7.76 -12.97 -4.75
C ARG A 81 8.29 -11.83 -3.90
N ALA A 82 7.83 -10.60 -4.15
CA ALA A 82 8.31 -9.44 -3.41
C ALA A 82 7.35 -9.04 -2.30
N VAL A 83 6.06 -9.41 -2.42
CA VAL A 83 5.11 -9.26 -1.33
C VAL A 83 5.45 -10.27 -0.24
N GLU A 84 5.96 -9.75 0.87
CA GLU A 84 6.31 -10.57 2.04
C GLU A 84 5.12 -10.77 2.97
N PHE A 85 4.19 -9.82 2.97
CA PHE A 85 3.10 -9.80 3.92
C PHE A 85 1.83 -9.27 3.25
N VAL A 86 0.71 -9.93 3.56
CA VAL A 86 -0.63 -9.46 3.19
C VAL A 86 -1.52 -9.57 4.42
N GLU A 87 -2.21 -8.49 4.72
CA GLU A 87 -3.17 -8.41 5.80
C GLU A 87 -4.51 -7.94 5.26
N LYS A 88 -5.57 -8.60 5.71
CA LYS A 88 -6.92 -8.16 5.43
C LYS A 88 -7.39 -7.23 6.55
N LEU A 89 -7.67 -5.98 6.17
CA LEU A 89 -8.24 -4.96 7.02
C LEU A 89 -9.76 -5.02 6.93
N ASP A 90 -10.41 -5.30 8.05
CA ASP A 90 -11.86 -5.17 8.19
C ASP A 90 -12.16 -3.78 8.75
N LEU A 91 -12.41 -2.83 7.86
CA LEU A 91 -12.80 -1.46 8.23
C LEU A 91 -14.32 -1.39 8.33
N VAL A 92 -14.83 -0.42 9.09
CA VAL A 92 -16.25 -0.32 9.50
C VAL A 92 -17.23 -0.55 8.35
N GLU A 93 -16.96 0.04 7.17
CA GLU A 93 -17.86 -0.03 6.01
C GLU A 93 -17.23 -0.74 4.80
N VAL A 94 -15.93 -1.02 4.83
CA VAL A 94 -15.19 -1.55 3.68
C VAL A 94 -14.15 -2.57 4.12
N GLN A 95 -13.91 -3.57 3.29
CA GLN A 95 -12.77 -4.45 3.45
C GLN A 95 -11.65 -3.98 2.54
N ALA A 96 -10.43 -3.98 3.07
CA ALA A 96 -9.23 -3.63 2.32
C ALA A 96 -8.15 -4.68 2.55
N TYR A 97 -7.19 -4.75 1.64
CA TYR A 97 -5.96 -5.51 1.81
C TYR A 97 -4.80 -4.52 1.94
N ARG A 98 -3.95 -4.77 2.93
CA ARG A 98 -2.65 -4.15 3.09
C ARG A 98 -1.60 -5.16 2.68
N LEU A 99 -0.72 -4.79 1.78
CA LEU A 99 0.40 -5.61 1.36
C LEU A 99 1.69 -4.88 1.70
N ALA A 100 2.71 -5.60 2.17
CA ALA A 100 4.06 -5.06 2.29
C ALA A 100 4.96 -5.81 1.31
N ALA A 101 5.56 -5.06 0.39
CA ALA A 101 6.51 -5.57 -0.58
C ALA A 101 7.92 -5.08 -0.23
N MET A 102 8.81 -6.01 0.13
CA MET A 102 10.20 -5.69 0.40
C MET A 102 11.00 -5.80 -0.89
N LEU A 103 11.65 -4.70 -1.27
CA LEU A 103 12.46 -4.64 -2.49
C LEU A 103 13.94 -4.75 -2.16
N ASP A 104 14.33 -4.11 -1.07
CA ASP A 104 15.68 -4.09 -0.54
C ASP A 104 15.63 -4.09 1.00
N ASN A 105 16.77 -4.26 1.65
CA ASN A 105 16.84 -4.48 3.12
C ASN A 105 16.27 -3.32 3.95
N ASP A 106 16.13 -2.12 3.37
CA ASP A 106 15.61 -0.91 4.03
C ASP A 106 14.46 -0.26 3.25
N PHE A 107 13.94 -0.93 2.22
CA PHE A 107 12.94 -0.35 1.31
C PHE A 107 11.71 -1.24 1.19
N VAL A 108 10.65 -0.83 1.89
CA VAL A 108 9.39 -1.58 1.97
C VAL A 108 8.25 -0.75 1.40
N VAL A 109 7.73 -1.16 0.26
CA VAL A 109 6.56 -0.53 -0.35
C VAL A 109 5.30 -1.09 0.30
N THR A 110 4.51 -0.23 0.92
CA THR A 110 3.22 -0.64 1.49
C THR A 110 2.12 -0.33 0.49
N ILE A 111 1.32 -1.33 0.12
CA ILE A 111 0.24 -1.19 -0.85
C ILE A 111 -1.09 -1.40 -0.13
N PHE A 112 -2.03 -0.48 -0.33
CA PHE A 112 -3.41 -0.61 0.11
C PHE A 112 -4.31 -0.79 -1.10
N THR A 113 -5.29 -1.67 -0.97
CA THR A 113 -6.34 -1.82 -1.96
C THR A 113 -7.65 -2.20 -1.31
N LEU A 114 -8.77 -1.81 -1.92
CA LEU A 114 -10.07 -2.32 -1.52
C LEU A 114 -10.20 -3.80 -1.91
N ALA A 115 -10.98 -4.54 -1.13
CA ALA A 115 -11.36 -5.91 -1.44
C ALA A 115 -12.54 -5.92 -2.41
N GLY A 116 -12.51 -6.85 -3.36
CA GLY A 116 -13.53 -6.99 -4.40
C GLY A 116 -13.39 -6.02 -5.56
N THR A 117 -12.28 -5.27 -5.66
CA THR A 117 -11.99 -4.38 -6.79
C THR A 117 -11.13 -5.02 -7.87
N HIS A 118 -10.47 -6.15 -7.56
CA HIS A 118 -9.59 -6.86 -8.50
C HIS A 118 -10.26 -8.04 -9.18
N ASP A 119 -9.59 -8.59 -10.20
CA ASP A 119 -9.97 -9.84 -10.84
C ASP A 119 -10.04 -11.00 -9.82
N GLU A 120 -10.88 -12.00 -10.11
CA GLU A 120 -11.10 -13.17 -9.22
C GLU A 120 -9.79 -13.87 -8.80
N GLU A 121 -8.82 -13.99 -9.71
CA GLU A 121 -7.52 -14.61 -9.42
C GLU A 121 -6.70 -13.80 -8.40
N ALA A 122 -6.71 -12.47 -8.52
CA ALA A 122 -5.99 -11.58 -7.63
C ALA A 122 -6.64 -11.54 -6.24
N GLU A 123 -7.97 -11.44 -6.19
CA GLU A 123 -8.74 -11.50 -4.93
C GLU A 123 -8.53 -12.82 -4.19
N GLN A 124 -8.53 -13.94 -4.93
CA GLN A 124 -8.26 -15.25 -4.35
C GLN A 124 -6.85 -15.31 -3.75
N TRP A 125 -5.84 -14.83 -4.49
CA TRP A 125 -4.47 -14.79 -3.98
C TRP A 125 -4.32 -13.89 -2.74
N LEU A 126 -4.91 -12.69 -2.75
CA LEU A 126 -4.89 -11.77 -1.60
C LEU A 126 -5.52 -12.40 -0.36
N SER A 127 -6.68 -13.03 -0.53
CA SER A 127 -7.36 -13.75 0.56
C SER A 127 -6.55 -14.94 1.07
N GLU A 128 -5.89 -15.69 0.19
CA GLU A 128 -5.02 -16.80 0.59
C GLU A 128 -3.81 -16.32 1.39
N GLN A 129 -3.14 -15.24 0.95
CA GLN A 129 -2.01 -14.69 1.69
C GLN A 129 -2.42 -14.13 3.05
N ALA A 130 -3.54 -13.40 3.11
CA ALA A 130 -4.06 -12.86 4.36
C ALA A 130 -4.41 -13.94 5.40
N GLN A 131 -4.72 -15.16 4.98
CA GLN A 131 -4.96 -16.30 5.88
C GLN A 131 -3.67 -17.01 6.33
N ARG A 132 -2.55 -16.79 5.64
CA ARG A 132 -1.27 -17.43 5.93
C ARG A 132 -0.37 -16.60 6.84
N SER A 133 -0.76 -15.35 7.11
CA SER A 133 -0.01 -14.42 7.93
C SER A 133 -0.47 -14.35 9.39
#